data_AF-A0A7W9HKS7-F1
#
_entry.id   AF-A0A7W9HKS7-F1
#
_cell.length_a   1.000
_cell.length_b   1.000
_cell.length_c   1.000
_cell.angle_alpha   90.00
_cell.angle_beta   90.00
_cell.angle_gamma   90.00
#
_symmetry.space_group_name_H-M   'P 1'
#
loop_
_entity.id
_entity.type
_entity.pdbx_description
1 polymer ?
#
loop_
_entity_poly.entity_id
_entity_poly.type
_entity_poly.pdbx_seq_one_letter_code
_entity_poly.pdbx_strand_id
1 'polypeptide(L)'
;MTWSFGDVEVVTSAATAADLAAVVRARRPRLVTCSRWLTYPFGVARHGLDGVATIVSWTPEHEHVGGNGRTPQDLARAYEEATGSPWLQPLGLAHALFEVAVHAVEAADSTTSVAEVLSTTRLATMAGVLDWTRGPAPGVTTIPLAGGQWRGGPRPSLAVVDNRRSPLVPLSGDLEVG
;
A
#
# COMPACT_ATOMS: atom_id res chain seq x y z
N MET A 1 -14.14 -17.62 -10.61
CA MET A 1 -15.32 -18.30 -10.00
C MET A 1 -16.18 -17.22 -9.35
N THR A 2 -17.50 -17.41 -9.31
CA THR A 2 -18.43 -16.43 -8.72
C THR A 2 -19.37 -17.13 -7.74
N TRP A 3 -19.59 -16.50 -6.59
CA TRP A 3 -20.55 -16.95 -5.59
C TRP A 3 -21.07 -15.75 -4.79
N SER A 4 -22.18 -15.91 -4.08
CA SER A 4 -22.81 -14.87 -3.28
C SER A 4 -22.77 -15.20 -1.79
N PHE A 5 -22.64 -14.15 -0.97
CA PHE A 5 -22.83 -14.19 0.47
C PHE A 5 -23.78 -13.06 0.86
N GLY A 6 -25.05 -13.37 1.07
CA GLY A 6 -26.10 -12.35 1.20
C GLY A 6 -26.17 -11.48 -0.06
N ASP A 7 -26.13 -10.16 0.11
CA ASP A 7 -26.15 -9.18 -0.98
C ASP A 7 -24.75 -8.91 -1.59
N VAL A 8 -23.72 -9.67 -1.20
CA VAL A 8 -22.34 -9.52 -1.69
C VAL A 8 -22.06 -10.55 -2.79
N GLU A 9 -21.75 -10.07 -3.99
CA GLU A 9 -21.21 -10.90 -5.07
C GLU A 9 -19.67 -10.96 -4.97
N VAL A 10 -19.12 -12.16 -4.83
CA VAL A 10 -17.68 -12.38 -4.81
C VAL A 10 -17.25 -12.90 -6.19
N VAL A 11 -16.41 -12.13 -6.88
CA VAL A 11 -15.79 -12.54 -8.15
C VAL A 11 -14.30 -12.77 -7.91
N THR A 12 -13.86 -14.01 -8.04
CA THR A 12 -12.43 -14.36 -7.93
C THR A 12 -11.83 -14.69 -9.29
N SER A 13 -10.71 -14.05 -9.59
CA SER A 13 -9.94 -14.23 -10.82
C SER A 13 -8.49 -13.76 -10.62
N ALA A 14 -7.57 -14.26 -11.43
CA ALA A 14 -6.29 -13.59 -11.70
C ALA A 14 -6.49 -12.42 -12.67
N ALA A 15 -7.49 -11.56 -12.41
CA ALA A 15 -7.86 -10.43 -13.24
C ALA A 15 -6.67 -9.49 -13.42
N THR A 16 -6.60 -8.77 -14.52
CA THR A 16 -5.83 -7.54 -14.72
C THR A 16 -6.66 -6.31 -14.36
N ALA A 17 -6.07 -5.11 -14.36
CA ALA A 17 -6.85 -3.87 -14.23
C ALA A 17 -7.89 -3.71 -15.36
N ALA A 18 -7.56 -4.18 -16.57
CA ALA A 18 -8.49 -4.20 -17.69
C ALA A 18 -9.68 -5.16 -17.45
N ASP A 19 -9.40 -6.35 -16.92
CA ASP A 19 -10.45 -7.33 -16.58
C ASP A 19 -11.35 -6.80 -15.47
N LEU A 20 -10.77 -6.16 -14.44
CA LEU A 20 -11.55 -5.51 -13.38
C LEU A 20 -12.49 -4.46 -13.96
N ALA A 21 -11.99 -3.60 -14.86
CA ALA A 21 -12.81 -2.58 -15.49
C ALA A 21 -13.91 -3.17 -16.38
N ALA A 22 -13.66 -4.28 -17.07
CA ALA A 22 -14.69 -5.00 -17.81
C ALA A 22 -15.80 -5.52 -16.89
N VAL A 23 -15.44 -6.10 -15.75
CA VAL A 23 -16.41 -6.58 -14.74
C VAL A 23 -17.22 -5.42 -14.16
N VAL A 24 -16.57 -4.32 -13.75
CA VAL A 24 -17.24 -3.13 -13.20
C VAL A 24 -18.27 -2.58 -14.19
N ARG A 25 -17.91 -2.42 -15.47
CA ARG A 25 -18.84 -1.93 -16.50
C ARG A 25 -20.01 -2.88 -16.74
N ALA A 26 -19.74 -4.18 -16.76
CA ALA A 26 -20.75 -5.20 -17.06
C ALA A 26 -21.74 -5.40 -15.90
N ARG A 27 -21.27 -5.32 -14.65
CA ARG A 27 -22.07 -5.66 -13.46
C ARG A 27 -22.61 -4.45 -12.70
N ARG A 28 -22.01 -3.27 -12.89
CA ARG A 28 -22.38 -2.02 -12.21
C ARG A 28 -22.61 -2.20 -10.70
N PRO A 29 -21.66 -2.80 -9.96
CA PRO A 29 -21.79 -3.01 -8.53
C PRO A 29 -21.81 -1.68 -7.76
N ARG A 30 -22.50 -1.65 -6.62
CA ARG A 30 -22.56 -0.49 -5.72
C ARG A 30 -21.22 -0.19 -5.03
N LEU A 31 -20.42 -1.24 -4.79
CA LEU A 31 -19.10 -1.17 -4.17
C LEU A 31 -18.21 -2.26 -4.77
N VAL A 32 -16.94 -1.91 -5.01
CA VAL A 32 -15.91 -2.85 -5.43
C VAL A 32 -14.70 -2.67 -4.55
N THR A 33 -14.09 -3.79 -4.14
CA THR A 33 -12.78 -3.79 -3.51
C THR A 33 -11.80 -4.66 -4.30
N CYS A 34 -10.59 -4.15 -4.55
CA CYS A 34 -9.52 -4.88 -5.22
C CYS A 34 -8.16 -4.53 -4.62
N SER A 35 -7.48 -5.52 -4.04
CA SER A 35 -6.23 -5.32 -3.30
C SER A 35 -4.95 -5.39 -4.15
N ARG A 36 -4.98 -6.01 -5.34
CA ARG A 36 -3.74 -6.35 -6.09
C ARG A 36 -3.28 -5.29 -7.09
N TRP A 37 -4.20 -4.61 -7.77
CA TRP A 37 -3.86 -3.74 -8.91
C TRP A 37 -3.89 -2.26 -8.62
N LEU A 38 -4.49 -1.89 -7.50
CA LEU A 38 -4.81 -0.50 -7.19
C LEU A 38 -3.79 0.15 -6.28
N THR A 39 -2.59 -0.45 -6.22
CA THR A 39 -1.39 0.12 -5.63
C THR A 39 -0.78 1.22 -6.52
N TYR A 40 -1.20 1.29 -7.79
CA TYR A 40 -0.67 2.19 -8.80
C TYR A 40 -1.75 3.14 -9.34
N PRO A 41 -1.57 4.48 -9.26
CA PRO A 41 -2.58 5.45 -9.71
C PRO A 41 -2.86 5.37 -11.21
N PHE A 42 -1.86 5.03 -12.03
CA PHE A 42 -2.02 4.95 -13.49
C PHE A 42 -2.96 3.83 -13.94
N GLY A 43 -3.00 2.71 -13.20
CA GLY A 43 -3.89 1.60 -13.52
C GLY A 43 -5.35 1.97 -13.33
N VAL A 44 -5.63 2.76 -12.29
CA VAL A 44 -6.96 3.30 -12.00
C VAL A 44 -7.40 4.26 -13.09
N ALA A 45 -6.56 5.27 -13.35
CA ALA A 45 -6.83 6.33 -14.32
C ALA A 45 -7.08 5.78 -15.74
N ARG A 46 -6.19 4.88 -16.19
CA ARG A 46 -6.25 4.28 -17.53
C ARG A 46 -7.53 3.49 -17.77
N HIS A 47 -8.09 2.89 -16.73
CA HIS A 47 -9.20 1.95 -16.85
C HIS A 47 -10.53 2.49 -16.32
N GLY A 48 -10.58 3.75 -15.85
CA GLY A 48 -11.80 4.38 -15.33
C GLY A 48 -12.33 3.67 -14.09
N LEU A 49 -11.43 3.29 -13.18
CA LEU A 49 -11.75 2.54 -11.95
C LEU A 49 -12.00 3.47 -10.76
N ASP A 50 -12.77 4.54 -11.01
CA ASP A 50 -13.16 5.49 -9.97
C ASP A 50 -14.10 4.83 -8.95
N GLY A 51 -13.97 5.21 -7.68
CA GLY A 51 -14.78 4.65 -6.59
C GLY A 51 -14.40 3.22 -6.19
N VAL A 52 -13.35 2.63 -6.75
CA VAL A 52 -12.90 1.29 -6.34
C VAL A 52 -12.11 1.38 -5.04
N ALA A 53 -12.55 0.61 -4.03
CA ALA A 53 -11.86 0.46 -2.76
C ALA A 53 -10.66 -0.47 -2.88
N THR A 54 -9.67 -0.27 -2.02
CA THR A 54 -8.42 -1.04 -1.96
C THR A 54 -7.85 -1.01 -0.55
N ILE A 55 -6.84 -1.84 -0.31
CA ILE A 55 -5.92 -1.66 0.80
C ILE A 55 -5.01 -0.44 0.57
N VAL A 56 -4.60 0.17 1.67
CA VAL A 56 -3.63 1.26 1.74
C VAL A 56 -2.47 0.79 2.62
N SER A 57 -1.31 0.54 2.01
CA SER A 57 -0.09 0.14 2.69
C SER A 57 0.87 1.30 2.96
N TRP A 58 0.77 2.38 2.18
CA TRP A 58 1.58 3.59 2.35
C TRP A 58 0.99 4.75 1.54
N THR A 59 1.11 5.97 2.07
CA THR A 59 0.77 7.24 1.42
C THR A 59 1.72 8.33 1.92
N PRO A 60 1.80 9.48 1.22
CA PRO A 60 2.53 10.64 1.72
C PRO A 60 2.00 11.16 3.06
N GLU A 61 0.76 10.83 3.42
CA GLU A 61 0.12 11.27 4.67
C GLU A 61 0.38 10.31 5.86
N HIS A 62 1.13 9.22 5.66
CA HIS A 62 1.53 8.39 6.80
C HIS A 62 2.45 9.20 7.73
N GLU A 63 2.26 9.02 9.03
CA GLU A 63 3.17 9.53 10.05
C GLU A 63 4.53 8.84 9.92
N HIS A 64 5.60 9.65 9.95
CA HIS A 64 6.96 9.10 9.97
C HIS A 64 7.34 8.69 11.37
N VAL A 65 7.69 7.40 11.54
CA VAL A 65 8.11 6.87 12.84
C VAL A 65 9.64 6.84 12.97
N GLY A 66 10.38 7.07 11.87
CA GLY A 66 11.85 7.05 11.80
C GLY A 66 12.53 8.43 11.87
N GLY A 67 13.79 8.46 12.31
CA GLY A 67 14.54 9.71 12.62
C GLY A 67 15.56 10.17 11.58
N ASN A 68 15.57 9.61 10.37
CA ASN A 68 16.54 9.93 9.31
C ASN A 68 16.22 11.23 8.52
N GLY A 69 15.34 12.08 9.06
CA GLY A 69 15.13 13.46 8.59
C GLY A 69 14.28 13.62 7.32
N ARG A 70 13.89 12.54 6.64
CA ARG A 70 13.04 12.60 5.45
C ARG A 70 11.62 12.11 5.76
N THR A 71 10.62 12.94 5.48
CA THR A 71 9.21 12.57 5.67
C THR A 71 8.65 11.77 4.48
N PRO A 72 7.54 11.03 4.65
CA PRO A 72 6.80 10.42 3.55
C PRO A 72 6.41 11.42 2.45
N GLN A 73 6.05 12.65 2.82
CA GLN A 73 5.80 13.75 1.88
C GLN A 73 7.05 14.11 1.08
N ASP A 74 8.23 14.18 1.72
CA ASP A 74 9.49 14.47 1.03
C ASP A 74 9.94 13.34 0.09
N LEU A 75 9.63 12.09 0.43
CA LEU A 75 9.88 10.94 -0.43
C LEU A 75 8.98 10.98 -1.67
N ALA A 76 7.68 11.20 -1.47
CA ALA A 76 6.71 11.31 -2.56
C ALA A 76 7.06 12.47 -3.50
N ARG A 77 7.30 13.67 -2.95
CA ARG A 77 7.64 14.86 -3.73
C ARG A 77 8.87 14.64 -4.61
N ALA A 78 9.95 14.11 -4.06
CA ALA A 78 11.16 13.91 -4.87
C ALA A 78 11.01 12.81 -5.92
N TYR A 79 10.19 11.78 -5.66
CA TYR A 79 9.87 10.79 -6.69
C TYR A 79 9.13 11.46 -7.86
N GLU A 80 8.13 12.29 -7.56
CA GLU A 80 7.37 13.03 -8.57
C GLU A 80 8.24 14.02 -9.35
N GLU A 81 9.11 14.75 -8.66
CA GLU A 81 10.08 15.68 -9.28
C GLU A 81 11.07 14.95 -10.21
N ALA A 82 11.60 13.80 -9.77
CA ALA A 82 12.60 13.06 -10.52
C ALA A 82 12.02 12.29 -11.72
N THR A 83 10.76 11.85 -11.64
CA THR A 83 10.16 10.94 -12.64
C THR A 83 9.06 11.58 -13.48
N GLY A 84 8.50 12.72 -13.04
CA GLY A 84 7.29 13.29 -13.62
C GLY A 84 6.03 12.44 -13.43
N SER A 85 6.11 11.35 -12.65
CA SER A 85 5.00 10.43 -12.40
C SER A 85 4.46 10.59 -10.99
N PRO A 86 3.14 10.47 -10.74
CA PRO A 86 2.58 10.53 -9.40
C PRO A 86 3.15 9.45 -8.47
N TRP A 87 3.17 9.72 -7.17
CA TRP A 87 3.56 8.71 -6.17
C TRP A 87 2.68 7.46 -6.22
N LEU A 88 3.23 6.34 -5.75
CA LEU A 88 2.58 5.04 -5.69
C LEU A 88 2.84 4.39 -4.32
N GLN A 89 1.89 3.60 -3.79
CA GLN A 89 2.07 3.02 -2.45
C GLN A 89 3.34 2.14 -2.29
N PRO A 90 3.83 1.39 -3.32
CA PRO A 90 5.06 0.59 -3.18
C PRO A 90 6.31 1.43 -2.94
N LEU A 91 6.28 2.74 -3.20
CA LEU A 91 7.42 3.63 -3.01
C LEU A 91 7.93 3.62 -1.56
N GLY A 92 7.03 3.82 -0.60
CA GLY A 92 7.39 3.79 0.83
C GLY A 92 7.84 2.42 1.30
N LEU A 93 7.20 1.35 0.80
CA LEU A 93 7.58 -0.02 1.13
C LEU A 93 8.98 -0.38 0.62
N ALA A 94 9.29 0.00 -0.62
CA ALA A 94 10.61 -0.22 -1.20
C ALA A 94 11.68 0.57 -0.42
N HIS A 95 11.39 1.82 -0.07
CA HIS A 95 12.31 2.62 0.74
C HIS A 95 12.57 1.99 2.11
N ALA A 96 11.52 1.53 2.80
CA ALA A 96 11.64 0.83 4.07
C ALA A 96 12.47 -0.46 3.98
N LEU A 97 12.32 -1.22 2.90
CA LEU A 97 13.16 -2.40 2.66
C LEU A 97 14.64 -2.03 2.44
N PHE A 98 14.93 -0.90 1.78
CA PHE A 98 16.31 -0.41 1.68
C PHE A 98 16.87 0.03 3.03
N GLU A 99 16.08 0.71 3.87
CA GLU A 99 16.51 1.07 5.24
C GLU A 99 16.88 -0.19 6.05
N VAL A 100 16.07 -1.25 5.96
CA VAL A 100 16.35 -2.54 6.60
C VAL A 100 17.59 -3.21 6.02
N ALA A 101 17.76 -3.19 4.69
CA ALA A 101 18.93 -3.77 4.04
C ALA A 101 20.22 -3.07 4.47
N VAL A 102 20.23 -1.73 4.51
CA VAL A 102 21.36 -0.93 5.01
C VAL A 102 21.66 -1.29 6.45
N HIS A 103 20.64 -1.27 7.34
CA HIS A 103 20.81 -1.64 8.73
C HIS A 103 21.39 -3.05 8.91
N ALA A 104 20.89 -4.03 8.15
CA ALA A 104 21.34 -5.42 8.27
C ALA A 104 22.79 -5.59 7.78
N VAL A 105 23.19 -4.90 6.72
CA VAL A 105 24.58 -4.94 6.21
C VAL A 105 25.53 -4.22 7.16
N GLU A 106 25.13 -3.10 7.75
CA GLU A 106 25.95 -2.36 8.73
C GLU A 106 26.14 -3.12 10.05
N ALA A 107 25.13 -3.87 10.49
CA ALA A 107 25.18 -4.62 11.74
C ALA A 107 25.78 -6.04 11.60
N ALA A 108 25.95 -6.54 10.38
CA ALA A 108 26.48 -7.88 10.13
C ALA A 108 28.02 -7.89 10.06
N ASP A 109 28.64 -8.82 10.78
CA ASP A 109 30.10 -9.04 10.72
C ASP A 109 30.55 -9.81 9.47
N SER A 110 29.62 -10.46 8.76
CA SER A 110 29.90 -11.15 7.50
C SER A 110 28.65 -11.27 6.63
N THR A 111 28.82 -11.64 5.37
CA THR A 111 27.70 -11.90 4.45
C THR A 111 26.80 -13.06 4.92
N THR A 112 27.33 -13.99 5.72
CA THR A 112 26.58 -15.12 6.25
C THR A 112 25.76 -14.77 7.50
N SER A 113 26.12 -13.71 8.24
CA SER A 113 25.39 -13.29 9.44
C SER A 113 24.21 -12.36 9.14
N VAL A 114 24.06 -11.84 7.91
CA VAL A 114 22.96 -10.93 7.52
C VAL A 114 21.58 -11.52 7.81
N ALA A 115 21.38 -12.81 7.54
CA ALA A 115 20.10 -13.47 7.80
C ALA A 115 19.77 -13.55 9.30
N GLU A 116 20.78 -13.76 10.14
CA GLU A 116 20.64 -13.78 11.59
C GLU A 116 20.31 -12.39 12.12
N VAL A 117 21.04 -11.36 11.67
CA VAL A 117 20.73 -9.96 11.99
C VAL A 117 19.29 -9.63 11.62
N LEU A 118 18.89 -9.88 10.37
CA LEU A 118 17.51 -9.65 9.91
C LEU A 118 16.46 -10.34 10.78
N SER A 119 16.72 -11.58 11.23
CA SER A 119 15.77 -12.33 12.06
C SER A 119 15.52 -11.71 13.43
N THR A 120 16.44 -10.87 13.91
CA THR A 120 16.36 -10.18 15.21
C THR A 120 16.03 -8.68 15.07
N THR A 121 15.90 -8.17 13.84
CA THR A 121 15.71 -6.76 13.56
C THR A 121 14.31 -6.27 13.95
N ARG A 122 14.30 -5.14 14.66
CA ARG A 122 13.14 -4.27 14.83
C ARG A 122 13.54 -2.84 14.52
N LEU A 123 13.03 -2.28 13.43
CA LEU A 123 13.49 -1.00 12.88
C LEU A 123 12.31 -0.06 12.59
N ALA A 124 12.45 1.22 12.97
CA ALA A 124 11.55 2.27 12.53
C ALA A 124 11.94 2.71 11.11
N THR A 125 10.99 2.69 10.18
CA THR A 125 11.22 2.90 8.74
C THR A 125 10.18 3.86 8.15
N MET A 126 10.33 4.18 6.86
CA MET A 126 9.37 4.90 6.02
C MET A 126 7.98 4.25 5.96
N ALA A 127 7.87 2.96 6.27
CA ALA A 127 6.63 2.20 6.31
C ALA A 127 6.15 1.87 7.74
N GLY A 128 6.65 2.61 8.74
CA GLY A 128 6.41 2.36 10.16
C GLY A 128 7.43 1.40 10.77
N VAL A 129 7.10 0.82 11.93
CA VAL A 129 8.00 -0.13 12.61
C VAL A 129 7.87 -1.51 11.96
N LEU A 130 8.97 -2.02 11.43
CA LEU A 130 9.08 -3.38 10.93
C LEU A 130 9.77 -4.24 12.00
N ASP A 131 9.14 -5.35 12.39
CA ASP A 131 9.57 -6.20 13.50
C ASP A 131 9.59 -7.68 13.06
N TRP A 132 10.79 -8.17 12.73
CA TRP A 132 11.00 -9.56 12.33
C TRP A 132 10.96 -10.54 13.50
N THR A 133 11.05 -10.06 14.74
CA THR A 133 10.96 -10.90 15.95
C THR A 133 9.53 -11.33 16.26
N ARG A 134 8.55 -10.62 15.69
CA ARG A 134 7.10 -10.86 15.91
C ARG A 134 6.36 -11.27 14.65
N GLY A 135 7.10 -11.68 13.64
CA GLY A 135 6.59 -12.15 12.36
C GLY A 135 5.68 -13.38 12.46
N PRO A 136 4.76 -13.58 11.50
CA PRO A 136 3.96 -14.81 11.43
C PRO A 136 4.78 -16.05 11.04
N ALA A 137 6.01 -15.85 10.54
CA ALA A 137 6.97 -16.90 10.18
C ALA A 137 8.40 -16.33 10.21
N PRO A 138 9.44 -17.18 10.29
CA PRO A 138 10.83 -16.73 10.20
C PRO A 138 11.09 -15.91 8.93
N GLY A 139 11.74 -14.75 9.09
CA GLY A 139 12.06 -13.86 7.98
C GLY A 139 10.90 -13.01 7.45
N VAL A 140 9.70 -13.11 8.05
CA VAL A 140 8.52 -12.36 7.63
C VAL A 140 8.17 -11.30 8.67
N THR A 141 7.93 -10.06 8.23
CA THR A 141 7.31 -9.00 9.04
C THR A 141 6.00 -8.57 8.37
N THR A 142 5.10 -7.96 9.15
CA THR A 142 3.83 -7.42 8.66
C THR A 142 3.75 -5.92 8.88
N ILE A 143 3.06 -5.24 7.98
CA ILE A 143 2.67 -3.84 8.16
C ILE A 143 1.17 -3.75 8.43
N PRO A 144 0.72 -2.75 9.21
CA PRO A 144 -0.69 -2.41 9.28
C PRO A 144 -1.19 -1.92 7.91
N LEU A 145 -2.44 -2.23 7.57
CA LEU A 145 -3.09 -1.77 6.34
C LEU A 145 -4.34 -0.97 6.69
N ALA A 146 -4.50 0.16 6.03
CA ALA A 146 -5.74 0.94 6.01
C ALA A 146 -6.64 0.51 4.83
N GLY A 147 -7.90 0.92 4.88
CA GLY A 147 -8.82 0.88 3.75
C GLY A 147 -8.82 2.22 3.03
N GLY A 148 -8.79 2.19 1.70
CA GLY A 148 -8.86 3.39 0.87
C GLY A 148 -9.78 3.21 -0.31
N GLN A 149 -10.12 4.32 -0.96
CA GLN A 149 -10.95 4.37 -2.14
C GLN A 149 -10.38 5.37 -3.15
N TRP A 150 -10.24 4.94 -4.39
CA TRP A 150 -9.78 5.81 -5.45
C TRP A 150 -10.85 6.82 -5.83
N ARG A 151 -10.47 8.09 -5.86
CA ARG A 151 -11.27 9.21 -6.34
C ARG A 151 -10.79 9.58 -7.73
N GLY A 152 -11.74 9.61 -8.66
CA GLY A 152 -11.51 10.11 -10.01
C GLY A 152 -11.26 11.61 -10.04
N GLY A 153 -10.93 12.12 -11.23
CA GLY A 153 -10.68 13.54 -11.46
C GLY A 153 -9.39 13.79 -12.25
N PRO A 154 -9.01 15.07 -12.45
CA PRO A 154 -7.83 15.44 -13.23
C PRO A 154 -6.53 14.86 -12.67
N ARG A 155 -6.47 14.66 -11.35
CA ARG A 155 -5.41 13.92 -10.64
C ARG A 155 -6.08 12.91 -9.71
N PRO A 156 -6.13 11.63 -10.09
CA PRO A 156 -6.68 10.59 -9.24
C PRO A 156 -5.99 10.58 -7.87
N SER A 157 -6.78 10.43 -6.82
CA SER A 157 -6.28 10.42 -5.44
C SER A 157 -6.81 9.21 -4.69
N LEU A 158 -6.03 8.73 -3.73
CA LEU A 158 -6.41 7.61 -2.87
C LEU A 158 -6.88 8.17 -1.53
N ALA A 159 -8.20 8.24 -1.35
CA ALA A 159 -8.78 8.62 -0.06
C ALA A 159 -8.62 7.48 0.94
N VAL A 160 -8.24 7.79 2.17
CA VAL A 160 -8.19 6.84 3.28
C VAL A 160 -9.54 6.89 3.99
N VAL A 161 -10.27 5.78 3.93
CA VAL A 161 -11.66 5.67 4.40
C VAL A 161 -11.81 4.78 5.63
N ASP A 162 -10.76 4.02 5.98
CA ASP A 162 -10.68 3.26 7.23
C ASP A 162 -9.22 3.18 7.69
N ASN A 163 -8.91 3.65 8.90
CA ASN A 163 -7.57 3.57 9.47
C ASN A 163 -7.52 2.79 10.79
N ARG A 164 -8.58 2.04 11.13
CA ARG A 164 -8.69 1.36 12.45
C ARG A 164 -7.55 0.38 12.71
N ARG A 165 -6.99 -0.19 11.64
CA ARG A 165 -5.86 -1.13 11.69
C ARG A 165 -4.52 -0.48 11.36
N SER A 166 -4.51 0.78 10.92
CA SER A 166 -3.30 1.55 10.59
C SER A 166 -3.46 2.99 11.08
N PRO A 167 -3.35 3.24 12.40
CA PRO A 167 -3.59 4.56 12.97
C PRO A 167 -2.52 5.60 12.55
N LEU A 168 -1.40 5.13 11.98
CA LEU A 168 -0.33 5.97 11.44
C LEU A 168 -0.75 6.74 10.18
N VAL A 169 -1.94 6.51 9.62
CA VAL A 169 -2.44 7.31 8.49
C VAL A 169 -3.79 7.94 8.86
N PRO A 170 -3.94 9.26 8.68
CA PRO A 170 -5.21 9.93 8.95
C PRO A 170 -6.27 9.54 7.91
N LEU A 171 -7.54 9.58 8.33
CA LEU A 171 -8.66 9.53 7.39
C LEU A 171 -8.63 10.77 6.51
N SER A 172 -8.94 10.60 5.23
CA SER A 172 -9.01 11.70 4.25
C SER A 172 -10.31 11.75 3.46
N GLY A 173 -11.27 10.87 3.80
CA GLY A 173 -12.64 10.94 3.30
C GLY A 173 -13.49 9.76 3.78
N ASP A 174 -14.79 9.81 3.48
CA ASP A 174 -15.72 8.72 3.76
C ASP A 174 -15.75 7.69 2.63
N LEU A 175 -16.21 6.46 2.91
CA LEU A 175 -16.50 5.48 1.87
C LEU A 175 -17.73 5.93 1.06
N GLU A 176 -17.58 6.09 -0.24
CA GLU A 176 -18.67 6.39 -1.17
C GLU A 176 -19.20 5.08 -1.77
N VAL A 177 -20.52 4.93 -1.81
CA VAL A 177 -21.20 3.79 -2.45
C VAL A 177 -22.16 4.31 -3.50
N GLY A 178 -22.23 3.60 -4.64
CA GLY A 178 -23.17 3.89 -5.73
C GLY A 178 -24.57 3.32 -5.50
#